data_AF-A0A286B333-F1
#
_entry.id   AF-A0A286B333-F1
#
_cell.length_a   1.000
_cell.length_b   1.000
_cell.length_c   1.000
_cell.angle_alpha   90.00
_cell.angle_beta   90.00
_cell.angle_gamma   90.00
#
_symmetry.space_group_name_H-M   'P 1'
#
loop_
_entity.id
_entity.type
_entity.pdbx_description
1 polymer ?
#
loop_
_entity_poly.entity_id
_entity_poly.type
_entity_poly.pdbx_seq_one_letter_code
_entity_poly.pdbx_strand_id
1 'polypeptide(L)'
;MTSFQQACIVGSASSHPPVIPAGAKNFALLGQYVEIPEDVVFTVEYSVRGAMRGVYGLMGLGLEVPPIYHGIADPKVALASLRTLMG
;
A
#
# COMPACT_ATOMS: atom_id res chain seq x y z
N MET A 1 -8.64 -19.58 9.78
CA MET A 1 -9.08 -19.10 8.45
C MET A 1 -9.79 -17.74 8.52
N THR A 2 -9.55 -16.92 9.56
CA THR A 2 -10.22 -15.62 9.78
C THR A 2 -9.36 -14.39 9.44
N SER A 3 -8.11 -14.57 8.97
CA SER A 3 -7.15 -13.45 8.89
C SER A 3 -7.27 -12.58 7.64
N PHE A 4 -7.98 -13.02 6.60
CA PHE A 4 -7.99 -12.36 5.29
C PHE A 4 -8.97 -11.18 5.18
N GLN A 5 -10.03 -11.12 6.00
CA GLN A 5 -11.01 -10.02 5.95
C GLN A 5 -10.64 -8.81 6.82
N GLN A 6 -9.61 -8.91 7.65
CA GLN A 6 -9.44 -7.96 8.75
C GLN A 6 -8.71 -6.67 8.36
N ALA A 7 -8.15 -6.59 7.14
CA ALA A 7 -7.56 -5.37 6.59
C ALA A 7 -8.61 -4.31 6.16
N CYS A 8 -9.87 -4.71 5.95
CA CYS A 8 -10.94 -3.83 5.46
C CYS A 8 -11.86 -3.30 6.58
N ILE A 9 -11.42 -3.35 7.85
CA ILE A 9 -12.19 -2.78 8.95
C ILE A 9 -12.29 -1.26 8.74
N VAL A 10 -13.49 -0.71 8.95
CA VAL A 10 -13.70 0.75 8.92
C VAL A 10 -12.85 1.39 10.03
N GLY A 11 -11.82 2.12 9.63
CA GLY A 11 -10.92 2.86 10.50
C GLY A 11 -10.81 4.33 10.10
N SER A 12 -10.34 5.18 10.99
CA SER A 12 -9.91 6.54 10.64
C SER A 12 -8.52 6.48 9.98
N ALA A 13 -8.14 7.50 9.19
CA ALA A 13 -6.83 7.56 8.53
C ALA A 13 -5.60 7.45 9.47
N SER A 14 -5.82 7.49 10.79
CA SER A 14 -4.80 7.34 11.83
C SER A 14 -4.79 5.97 12.51
N SER A 15 -5.65 5.02 12.12
CA SER A 15 -5.74 3.70 12.78
C SER A 15 -4.56 2.79 12.43
N HIS A 16 -3.89 3.04 11.30
CA HIS A 16 -2.78 2.23 10.82
C HIS A 16 -1.45 3.01 10.99
N PRO A 17 -0.45 2.43 11.68
CA PRO A 17 0.86 3.06 11.80
C PRO A 17 1.63 2.99 10.47
N PRO A 18 2.54 3.94 10.19
CA PRO A 18 3.41 3.87 9.03
C PRO A 18 4.42 2.71 9.14
N VAL A 19 5.02 2.32 8.00
CA VAL A 19 6.02 1.24 7.92
C VAL A 19 7.20 1.45 8.89
N ILE A 20 7.66 2.70 9.01
CA ILE A 20 8.68 3.08 9.99
C ILE A 20 8.04 4.12 10.92
N PRO A 21 7.66 3.74 12.15
CA PRO A 21 7.16 4.69 13.13
C PRO A 21 8.18 5.78 13.45
N ALA A 22 7.70 6.98 13.76
CA ALA A 22 8.56 8.09 14.16
C ALA A 22 9.41 7.69 15.38
N GLY A 23 10.74 7.76 15.25
CA GLY A 23 11.69 7.38 16.29
C GLY A 23 12.14 5.91 16.29
N ALA A 24 11.58 5.06 15.42
CA ALA A 24 12.08 3.71 15.22
C ALA A 24 13.44 3.74 14.48
N LYS A 25 14.48 3.15 15.09
CA LYS A 25 15.85 3.12 14.53
C LYS A 25 16.27 1.75 14.01
N ASN A 26 15.59 0.68 14.44
CA ASN A 26 16.04 -0.69 14.24
C ASN A 26 14.90 -1.68 13.93
N PHE A 27 13.66 -1.21 13.79
CA PHE A 27 12.53 -2.06 13.44
C PHE A 27 11.57 -1.33 12.50
N ALA A 28 10.87 -2.11 11.68
CA ALA A 28 9.81 -1.66 10.80
C ALA A 28 8.59 -2.57 11.00
N LEU A 29 7.40 -1.99 10.85
CA LEU A 29 6.15 -2.72 10.86
C LEU A 29 5.79 -3.09 9.43
N LEU A 30 5.40 -4.36 9.21
CA LEU A 30 5.02 -4.88 7.91
C LEU A 30 3.68 -5.63 8.01
N GLY A 31 2.97 -5.69 6.87
CA GLY A 31 1.73 -6.44 6.73
C GLY A 31 0.50 -5.55 6.55
N GLN A 32 -0.66 -6.19 6.57
CA GLN A 32 -1.95 -5.62 6.14
C GLN A 32 -2.56 -4.53 7.05
N TYR A 33 -1.91 -4.19 8.17
CA TYR A 33 -2.36 -3.19 9.15
C TYR A 33 -1.45 -1.97 9.23
N VAL A 34 -0.45 -1.91 8.35
CA VAL A 34 0.51 -0.82 8.28
C VAL A 34 0.10 0.08 7.15
N GLU A 35 0.14 1.39 7.31
CA GLU A 35 -0.27 2.35 6.29
C GLU A 35 0.83 2.48 5.21
N ILE A 36 0.46 2.19 3.96
CA ILE A 36 1.24 2.50 2.77
C ILE A 36 0.37 3.39 1.86
N PRO A 37 0.76 4.66 1.62
CA PRO A 37 -0.03 5.58 0.82
C PRO A 37 -0.31 5.01 -0.57
N GLU A 38 -1.56 5.15 -1.00
CA GLU A 38 -2.10 4.83 -2.33
C GLU A 38 -2.11 3.34 -2.70
N ASP A 39 -1.66 2.45 -1.81
CA ASP A 39 -1.56 1.01 -2.08
C ASP A 39 -2.78 0.24 -1.58
N VAL A 40 -3.12 -0.84 -2.28
CA VAL A 40 -4.31 -1.64 -1.99
C VAL A 40 -3.90 -2.80 -1.10
N VAL A 41 -4.41 -2.80 0.13
CA VAL A 41 -4.28 -3.95 1.03
C VAL A 41 -4.89 -5.20 0.37
N PHE A 42 -4.45 -6.39 0.79
CA PHE A 42 -4.81 -7.71 0.22
C PHE A 42 -3.98 -8.16 -1.01
N THR A 43 -3.02 -7.37 -1.46
CA THR A 43 -2.13 -7.75 -2.58
C THR A 43 -0.78 -8.25 -2.09
N VAL A 44 -0.12 -9.13 -2.85
CA VAL A 44 1.25 -9.56 -2.54
C VAL A 44 2.21 -8.38 -2.72
N GLU A 45 1.91 -7.56 -3.72
CA GLU A 45 2.55 -6.30 -4.08
C GLU A 45 2.65 -5.36 -2.88
N TYR A 46 1.57 -5.23 -2.09
CA TYR A 46 1.55 -4.46 -0.84
C TYR A 46 2.63 -4.90 0.15
N SER A 47 2.76 -6.22 0.31
CA SER A 47 3.71 -6.80 1.27
C SER A 47 5.15 -6.60 0.81
N VAL A 48 5.41 -6.78 -0.48
CA VAL A 48 6.72 -6.52 -1.10
C VAL A 48 7.07 -5.04 -0.99
N ARG A 49 6.13 -4.14 -1.28
CA ARG A 49 6.33 -2.69 -1.20
C ARG A 49 6.62 -2.25 0.24
N GLY A 50 5.89 -2.78 1.22
CA GLY A 50 6.15 -2.55 2.64
C GLY A 50 7.56 -2.98 3.03
N ALA A 51 7.97 -4.19 2.62
CA ALA A 51 9.31 -4.70 2.92
C ALA A 51 10.41 -3.82 2.30
N MET A 52 10.24 -3.37 1.05
CA MET A 52 11.18 -2.45 0.42
C MET A 52 11.29 -1.13 1.18
N ARG A 53 10.17 -0.52 1.59
CA ARG A 53 10.17 0.71 2.38
C ARG A 53 10.86 0.53 3.74
N GLY A 54 10.62 -0.59 4.41
CA GLY A 54 11.27 -0.92 5.68
C GLY A 54 12.78 -1.07 5.54
N VAL A 55 13.23 -1.88 4.56
CA VAL A 55 14.65 -2.13 4.33
C VAL A 55 15.36 -0.86 3.85
N TYR A 56 14.81 -0.15 2.86
CA TYR A 56 15.43 1.05 2.30
C TYR A 56 15.53 2.16 3.34
N GLY A 57 14.45 2.37 4.12
CA GLY A 57 14.43 3.37 5.18
C GLY A 57 15.36 3.04 6.36
N LEU A 58 15.41 1.78 6.81
CA LEU A 58 16.26 1.38 7.93
C LEU A 58 17.75 1.29 7.55
N MET A 59 18.05 0.87 6.32
CA MET A 59 19.43 0.75 5.82
C MET A 59 19.95 2.03 5.16
N GLY A 60 19.11 3.06 5.01
CA GLY A 60 19.49 4.32 4.35
C GLY A 60 19.88 4.12 2.88
N LEU A 61 19.32 3.11 2.23
CA LEU A 61 19.53 2.88 0.80
C LEU A 61 18.69 3.93 0.07
N GLY A 62 19.33 4.90 -0.59
CA GLY A 62 18.67 5.96 -1.38
C GLY A 62 17.97 5.44 -2.64
N LEU A 63 17.37 4.26 -2.56
CA LEU A 63 16.62 3.59 -3.60
C LEU A 63 15.15 3.96 -3.44
N GLU A 64 14.52 4.34 -4.55
CA GLU A 64 13.09 4.61 -4.57
C GLU A 64 12.31 3.32 -4.82
N VAL A 65 11.17 3.22 -4.15
CA VAL A 65 10.25 2.11 -4.33
C VAL A 65 9.40 2.37 -5.57
N PRO A 66 9.21 1.39 -6.48
CA PRO A 66 8.46 1.59 -7.71
C PRO A 66 7.05 2.17 -7.47
N PRO A 67 6.66 3.20 -8.25
CA PRO A 67 5.37 3.89 -8.08
C PRO A 67 4.20 2.97 -8.45
N ILE A 68 3.00 3.36 -7.99
CA ILE A 68 1.76 2.64 -8.27
C ILE A 68 1.28 3.00 -9.66
N TYR A 69 0.79 2.00 -10.39
CA TYR A 69 0.14 2.25 -11.67
C TYR A 69 -1.28 2.78 -11.45
N HIS A 70 -1.53 4.04 -11.80
CA HIS A 70 -2.86 4.66 -11.69
C HIS A 70 -3.65 4.48 -12.99
N GLY A 71 -4.25 3.30 -13.18
CA GLY A 71 -5.02 2.99 -14.39
C GLY A 71 -6.19 3.94 -14.67
N ILE A 72 -6.79 4.53 -13.64
CA ILE A 72 -7.92 5.48 -13.78
C ILE A 72 -7.49 6.80 -14.44
N ALA A 73 -6.21 7.17 -14.31
CA ALA A 73 -5.67 8.38 -14.94
C ALA A 73 -5.48 8.23 -16.46
N ASP A 74 -5.49 7.00 -17.00
CA ASP A 74 -5.43 6.77 -18.44
C ASP A 74 -6.82 6.98 -19.07
N PRO A 75 -6.98 7.95 -19.99
CA PRO A 75 -8.26 8.24 -20.64
C PRO A 75 -8.83 7.05 -21.41
N LYS A 76 -7.99 6.14 -21.92
CA LYS A 76 -8.45 4.92 -22.61
C LYS A 76 -9.10 3.95 -21.64
N VAL A 77 -8.48 3.77 -20.47
CA VAL A 77 -8.99 2.90 -19.40
C VAL A 77 -10.27 3.49 -18.83
N ALA A 78 -10.34 4.81 -18.62
CA ALA A 78 -11.53 5.49 -18.14
C ALA A 78 -12.73 5.34 -19.10
N LEU A 79 -12.50 5.48 -20.41
CA LEU A 79 -13.55 5.28 -21.42
C LEU A 79 -13.99 3.81 -21.49
N ALA A 80 -13.05 2.87 -21.37
CA ALA A 80 -13.35 1.44 -21.30
C ALA A 80 -14.20 1.10 -20.06
N SER A 81 -13.83 1.62 -18.88
CA SER A 81 -14.58 1.39 -17.63
C SER A 81 -15.98 2.00 -17.69
N LEU A 82 -16.13 3.18 -18.29
CA LEU A 82 -17.44 3.80 -18.47
C LEU A 82 -18.33 2.98 -19.41
N ARG A 83 -17.76 2.48 -20.52
CA ARG A 83 -18.47 1.59 -21.45
C ARG A 83 -18.93 0.29 -20.80
N THR A 84 -18.13 -0.30 -19.91
CA THR A 84 -18.53 -1.50 -19.16
C THR A 84 -19.58 -1.22 -18.09
N LEU A 85 -19.66 0.00 -17.56
CA LEU A 85 -20.69 0.40 -16.60
C LEU A 85 -22.03 0.74 -17.28
N MET A 86 -21.99 1.26 -18.51
CA MET A 86 -23.16 1.62 -19.31
C MET A 86 -23.62 0.52 -20.27
N GLY A 87 -22.91 -0.59 -20.32
CA GLY A 87 -23.18 -1.75 -21.18
C GLY A 87 -24.11 -2.76 -20.54
#